data_AF-A0A381ZYB8-F1
#
_entry.id   AF-A0A381ZYB8-F1
#
_cell.length_a   1.000
_cell.length_b   1.000
_cell.length_c   1.000
_cell.angle_alpha   90.00
_cell.angle_beta   90.00
_cell.angle_gamma   90.00
#
_symmetry.space_group_name_H-M   'P 1'
#
loop_
_entity.id
_entity.type
_entity.pdbx_description
1 polymer ?
#
loop_
_entity_poly.entity_id
_entity_poly.type
_entity_poly.pdbx_seq_one_letter_code
_entity_poly.pdbx_strand_id
1 'polypeptide(L)'
;MEERVLMRAFYSKSGRAVGRIEYFERLCEALEDYKSEYDAVAITSLIHVPEHYHADYFTTEGNMVNPWGGVEAILTHAISMLYNLPSAHSPMMTSNEVMNLDVGIVDPRKSAEAVSTTYLHCILKGLHRSPRIVTNAPIHGDPNLMTVADVSCLVIPDGCVGLPTLAALEQGIPVIAVRENKNCMQNTLEDLPFAPGKLFVVDNYLEAAGVMTALRAGVALETVRRPLAVTRVVTEESTIKSVTHEAKSSIIDKQVVNTLKRRHAV
;
A
#
# COMPACT_ATOMS: atom_id res chain seq x y z
N MET A 1 -11.52 -22.75 -28.59
CA MET A 1 -11.71 -22.11 -27.27
C MET A 1 -10.32 -21.69 -26.83
N GLU A 2 -10.14 -20.49 -26.26
CA GLU A 2 -8.80 -20.03 -25.86
C GLU A 2 -8.25 -20.94 -24.75
N GLU A 3 -7.04 -21.47 -24.93
CA GLU A 3 -6.42 -22.45 -24.01
C GLU A 3 -5.58 -21.79 -22.91
N ARG A 4 -5.46 -20.46 -22.92
CA ARG A 4 -4.54 -19.70 -22.06
C ARG A 4 -5.23 -18.53 -21.38
N VAL A 5 -4.70 -18.14 -20.22
CA VAL A 5 -5.07 -16.88 -19.57
C VAL A 5 -4.67 -15.72 -20.48
N LEU A 6 -5.58 -14.75 -20.65
CA LEU A 6 -5.29 -13.52 -21.37
C LEU A 6 -5.22 -12.35 -20.39
N MET A 7 -4.12 -11.60 -20.44
CA MET A 7 -3.92 -10.41 -19.63
C MET A 7 -3.90 -9.17 -20.51
N ARG A 8 -4.75 -8.19 -20.18
CA ARG A 8 -4.82 -6.90 -20.88
C ARG A 8 -4.62 -5.78 -19.89
N ALA A 9 -3.69 -4.88 -20.19
CA ALA A 9 -3.42 -3.70 -19.38
C ALA A 9 -4.04 -2.46 -20.00
N PHE A 10 -4.53 -1.55 -19.15
CA PHE A 10 -5.08 -0.26 -19.55
C PHE A 10 -5.01 0.74 -18.39
N TYR A 11 -5.26 2.01 -18.69
CA TYR A 11 -5.37 3.04 -17.66
C TYR A 11 -6.83 3.31 -17.29
N SER A 12 -7.10 3.47 -16.00
CA SER A 12 -8.38 3.96 -15.51
C SER A 12 -8.59 5.43 -15.88
N LYS A 13 -9.82 5.93 -15.75
CA LYS A 13 -10.14 7.37 -15.90
C LYS A 13 -9.32 8.28 -14.98
N SER A 14 -8.80 7.74 -13.88
CA SER A 14 -7.96 8.47 -12.92
C SER A 14 -6.45 8.40 -13.25
N GLY A 15 -6.07 7.85 -14.40
CA GLY A 15 -4.66 7.71 -14.81
C GLY A 15 -3.89 6.55 -14.15
N ARG A 16 -4.56 5.72 -13.34
CA ARG A 16 -3.94 4.55 -12.70
C ARG A 16 -3.85 3.37 -13.67
N ALA A 17 -2.71 2.67 -13.67
CA ALA A 17 -2.57 1.40 -14.37
C ALA A 17 -3.46 0.32 -13.71
N VAL A 18 -4.22 -0.37 -14.53
CA VAL A 18 -5.15 -1.43 -14.17
C VAL A 18 -5.13 -2.49 -15.27
N GLY A 19 -5.96 -3.52 -15.15
CA GLY A 19 -6.15 -4.45 -16.25
C GLY A 19 -7.32 -5.39 -16.07
N ARG A 20 -7.40 -6.34 -17.00
CA ARG A 20 -8.36 -7.43 -17.01
C ARG A 20 -7.62 -8.74 -17.26
N ILE A 21 -8.03 -9.77 -16.54
CA ILE A 21 -7.60 -11.15 -16.71
C ILE A 21 -8.81 -11.93 -17.21
N GLU A 22 -8.70 -12.51 -18.38
CA GLU A 22 -9.74 -13.34 -19.00
C GLU A 22 -9.30 -14.80 -18.96
N TYR A 23 -10.26 -15.71 -18.85
CA TYR A 23 -10.03 -17.16 -18.74
C TYR A 23 -9.18 -17.55 -17.52
N PHE A 24 -9.30 -16.80 -16.42
CA PHE A 24 -8.55 -17.05 -15.18
C PHE A 24 -8.83 -18.45 -14.59
N GLU A 25 -10.03 -18.98 -14.82
CA GLU A 25 -10.41 -20.33 -14.43
C GLU A 25 -9.46 -21.41 -14.96
N ARG A 26 -8.79 -21.18 -16.10
CA ARG A 26 -7.80 -22.11 -16.66
C ARG A 26 -6.56 -22.23 -15.79
N LEU A 27 -6.13 -21.11 -15.21
CA LEU A 27 -5.05 -21.13 -14.25
C LEU A 27 -5.52 -21.78 -12.94
N CYS A 28 -6.75 -21.52 -12.51
CA CYS A 28 -7.31 -22.17 -11.33
C CYS A 28 -7.39 -23.69 -11.47
N GLU A 29 -7.82 -24.19 -12.63
CA GLU A 29 -7.84 -25.63 -12.98
C GLU A 29 -6.43 -26.23 -12.84
N ALA A 30 -5.43 -25.61 -13.49
CA ALA A 30 -4.04 -26.07 -13.40
C ALA A 30 -3.49 -26.03 -11.96
N LEU A 31 -3.79 -24.98 -11.19
CA LEU A 31 -3.35 -24.89 -9.79
C LEU A 31 -3.99 -26.01 -8.94
N GLU A 32 -5.27 -26.32 -9.15
CA GLU A 32 -5.93 -27.37 -8.38
C GLU A 32 -5.41 -28.76 -8.74
N ASP A 33 -5.15 -29.03 -10.03
CA ASP A 33 -4.64 -30.33 -10.51
C ASP A 33 -3.29 -30.70 -9.88
N TYR A 34 -2.42 -29.72 -9.65
CA TYR A 34 -1.06 -29.93 -9.12
C TYR A 34 -0.87 -29.45 -7.68
N LYS A 35 -1.96 -29.17 -6.95
CA LYS A 35 -1.94 -28.48 -5.65
C LYS A 35 -1.03 -29.11 -4.58
N SER A 36 -0.85 -30.43 -4.62
CA SER A 36 0.02 -31.15 -3.69
C SER A 36 1.50 -31.18 -4.07
N GLU A 37 1.85 -30.66 -5.24
CA GLU A 37 3.19 -30.77 -5.84
C GLU A 37 4.02 -29.49 -5.74
N TYR A 38 3.42 -28.39 -5.29
CA TYR A 38 4.08 -27.10 -5.17
C TYR A 38 3.75 -26.40 -3.85
N ASP A 39 4.59 -25.46 -3.44
CA ASP A 39 4.38 -24.58 -2.28
C ASP A 39 4.49 -23.08 -2.61
N ALA A 40 4.79 -22.76 -3.86
CA ALA A 40 4.85 -21.42 -4.42
C ALA A 40 4.59 -21.47 -5.94
N VAL A 41 4.11 -20.36 -6.51
CA VAL A 41 3.74 -20.30 -7.94
C VAL A 41 4.47 -19.14 -8.63
N ALA A 42 5.31 -19.48 -9.60
CA ALA A 42 5.92 -18.54 -10.53
C ALA A 42 5.09 -18.48 -11.82
N ILE A 43 4.69 -17.29 -12.24
CA ILE A 43 3.90 -17.11 -13.46
C ILE A 43 4.64 -16.22 -14.42
N THR A 44 4.68 -16.67 -15.67
CA THR A 44 5.13 -15.86 -16.78
C THR A 44 4.04 -15.84 -17.84
N SER A 45 3.70 -14.64 -18.30
CA SER A 45 2.60 -14.46 -19.24
C SER A 45 2.83 -13.26 -20.16
N LEU A 46 2.16 -13.28 -21.30
CA LEU A 46 2.09 -12.12 -22.18
C LEU A 46 1.04 -11.14 -21.65
N ILE A 47 1.41 -9.87 -21.56
CA ILE A 47 0.50 -8.78 -21.21
C ILE A 47 0.26 -7.95 -22.46
N HIS A 48 -0.99 -7.89 -22.91
CA HIS A 48 -1.36 -7.06 -24.04
C HIS A 48 -1.45 -5.59 -23.63
N VAL A 49 -0.57 -4.80 -24.23
CA VAL A 49 -0.55 -3.33 -24.21
C VAL A 49 -0.44 -2.81 -25.65
N PRO A 50 -0.83 -1.55 -25.93
CA PRO A 50 -0.47 -0.89 -27.18
C PRO A 50 1.06 -0.93 -27.40
N GLU A 51 1.49 -1.22 -28.62
CA GLU A 51 2.91 -1.49 -28.96
C GLU A 51 3.86 -0.35 -28.55
N HIS A 52 3.46 0.90 -28.76
CA HIS A 52 4.23 2.09 -28.40
C HIS A 52 4.50 2.23 -26.88
N TYR A 53 3.70 1.60 -26.01
CA TYR A 53 3.87 1.71 -24.56
C TYR A 53 5.21 1.15 -24.08
N HIS A 54 5.77 0.15 -24.78
CA HIS A 54 7.06 -0.41 -24.41
C HIS A 54 8.19 0.61 -24.52
N ALA A 55 8.17 1.49 -25.53
CA ALA A 55 9.15 2.55 -25.68
C ALA A 55 8.81 3.74 -24.78
N ASP A 56 7.56 4.21 -24.84
CA ASP A 56 7.09 5.43 -24.18
C ASP A 56 7.26 5.36 -22.66
N TYR A 57 7.10 4.17 -22.07
CA TYR A 57 7.32 3.99 -20.64
C TYR A 57 8.75 4.35 -20.22
N PHE A 58 9.76 4.07 -21.04
CA PHE A 58 11.16 4.38 -20.72
C PHE A 58 11.57 5.79 -21.16
N THR A 59 11.09 6.25 -22.32
CA THR A 59 11.52 7.51 -22.94
C THR A 59 10.76 8.73 -22.45
N THR A 60 9.53 8.55 -21.95
CA THR A 60 8.78 9.65 -21.36
C THR A 60 9.31 9.95 -19.96
N GLU A 61 9.99 11.09 -19.81
CA GLU A 61 10.57 11.56 -18.54
C GLU A 61 9.54 11.53 -17.40
N GLY A 62 9.62 10.50 -16.55
CA GLY A 62 8.88 10.38 -15.29
C GLY A 62 7.34 10.32 -15.34
N ASN A 63 6.69 10.55 -16.49
CA ASN A 63 5.24 10.80 -16.55
C ASN A 63 4.38 9.57 -16.86
N MET A 64 4.94 8.52 -17.45
CA MET A 64 4.17 7.30 -17.73
C MET A 64 4.24 6.34 -16.54
N VAL A 65 3.07 6.08 -15.93
CA VAL A 65 2.89 5.02 -14.93
C VAL A 65 3.13 3.67 -15.60
N ASN A 66 3.81 2.73 -14.93
CA ASN A 66 4.05 1.38 -15.46
C ASN A 66 2.71 0.76 -15.93
N PRO A 67 2.55 0.45 -17.24
CA PRO A 67 1.28 0.03 -17.79
C PRO A 67 0.91 -1.42 -17.41
N TRP A 68 1.88 -2.31 -17.21
CA TRP A 68 1.63 -3.72 -16.87
C TRP A 68 1.41 -3.96 -15.38
N GLY A 69 2.06 -3.18 -14.51
CA GLY A 69 2.09 -3.46 -13.07
C GLY A 69 0.72 -3.60 -12.39
N GLY A 70 -0.31 -2.91 -12.90
CA GLY A 70 -1.67 -3.02 -12.39
C GLY A 70 -2.29 -4.40 -12.59
N VAL A 71 -2.18 -4.98 -13.80
CA VAL A 71 -2.76 -6.30 -14.08
C VAL A 71 -1.97 -7.42 -13.41
N GLU A 72 -0.65 -7.25 -13.26
CA GLU A 72 0.21 -8.18 -12.54
C GLU A 72 -0.16 -8.26 -11.06
N ALA A 73 -0.34 -7.10 -10.43
CA ALA A 73 -0.77 -7.02 -9.03
C ALA A 73 -2.13 -7.69 -8.82
N ILE A 74 -3.08 -7.51 -9.75
CA ILE A 74 -4.38 -8.20 -9.70
C ILE A 74 -4.19 -9.72 -9.77
N LEU A 75 -3.37 -10.22 -10.70
CA LEU A 75 -3.14 -11.65 -10.88
C LEU A 75 -2.52 -12.28 -9.63
N THR A 76 -1.38 -11.76 -9.18
CA THR A 76 -0.67 -12.33 -8.02
C THR A 76 -1.51 -12.21 -6.75
N HIS A 77 -2.21 -11.09 -6.57
CA HIS A 77 -3.08 -10.94 -5.41
C HIS A 77 -4.24 -11.94 -5.43
N ALA A 78 -4.90 -12.15 -6.57
CA ALA A 78 -5.98 -13.12 -6.70
C ALA A 78 -5.52 -14.54 -6.33
N ILE A 79 -4.34 -14.96 -6.79
CA ILE A 79 -3.80 -16.29 -6.51
C ILE A 79 -3.45 -16.45 -5.04
N SER A 80 -2.73 -15.47 -4.47
CA SER A 80 -2.38 -15.52 -3.05
C SER A 80 -3.63 -15.53 -2.16
N MET A 81 -4.67 -14.79 -2.53
CA MET A 81 -5.94 -14.75 -1.80
C MET A 81 -6.74 -16.05 -1.90
N LEU A 82 -6.84 -16.65 -3.09
CA LEU A 82 -7.66 -17.84 -3.31
C LEU A 82 -7.01 -19.12 -2.79
N TYR A 83 -5.68 -19.22 -2.88
CA TYR A 83 -4.96 -20.46 -2.61
C TYR A 83 -4.05 -20.40 -1.38
N ASN A 84 -3.85 -19.23 -0.77
CA ASN A 84 -2.89 -19.03 0.33
C ASN A 84 -1.46 -19.44 -0.08
N LEU A 85 -1.04 -19.02 -1.27
CA LEU A 85 0.26 -19.34 -1.83
C LEU A 85 1.10 -18.08 -2.04
N PRO A 86 2.42 -18.15 -1.82
CA PRO A 86 3.33 -17.19 -2.41
C PRO A 86 3.21 -17.27 -3.93
N SER A 87 2.94 -16.13 -4.55
CA SER A 87 2.89 -16.02 -6.01
C SER A 87 3.73 -14.83 -6.46
N ALA A 88 4.40 -14.99 -7.60
CA ALA A 88 5.12 -13.92 -8.26
C ALA A 88 4.92 -14.01 -9.76
N HIS A 89 4.85 -12.84 -10.40
CA HIS A 89 4.62 -12.72 -11.82
C HIS A 89 5.81 -12.03 -12.50
N SER A 90 6.11 -12.48 -13.71
CA SER A 90 7.08 -11.85 -14.60
C SER A 90 6.46 -11.70 -15.99
N PRO A 91 6.50 -10.52 -16.62
CA PRO A 91 5.98 -10.37 -17.97
C PRO A 91 6.91 -11.07 -18.96
N MET A 92 6.31 -11.74 -19.95
CA MET A 92 7.01 -12.19 -21.15
C MET A 92 7.07 -11.04 -22.16
N MET A 93 8.21 -10.91 -22.83
CA MET A 93 8.33 -9.97 -23.94
C MET A 93 7.45 -10.41 -25.10
N THR A 94 6.69 -9.47 -25.66
CA THR A 94 5.71 -9.71 -26.72
C THR A 94 6.36 -9.94 -28.07
N SER A 95 7.61 -9.48 -28.27
CA SER A 95 8.41 -9.73 -29.47
C SER A 95 9.92 -9.60 -29.19
N ASN A 96 10.73 -10.11 -30.12
CA ASN A 96 12.19 -9.89 -30.10
C ASN A 96 12.53 -8.40 -30.27
N GLU A 97 11.73 -7.63 -30.98
CA GLU A 97 11.93 -6.18 -31.12
C GLU A 97 11.78 -5.51 -29.76
N VAL A 98 10.70 -5.84 -29.02
CA VAL A 98 10.47 -5.34 -27.66
C VAL A 98 11.62 -5.70 -26.71
N MET A 99 12.12 -6.93 -26.80
CA MET A 99 13.23 -7.40 -25.98
C MET A 99 14.56 -6.69 -26.27
N ASN A 100 14.76 -6.22 -27.51
CA ASN A 100 16.00 -5.59 -27.96
C ASN A 100 15.88 -4.06 -28.10
N LEU A 101 14.86 -3.43 -27.49
CA LEU A 101 14.75 -1.96 -27.51
C LEU A 101 15.99 -1.33 -26.87
N ASP A 102 16.63 -0.43 -27.60
CA ASP A 102 17.59 0.52 -27.04
C ASP A 102 16.84 1.78 -26.61
N VAL A 103 16.60 1.90 -25.31
CA VAL A 103 15.89 3.02 -24.69
C VAL A 103 16.82 4.15 -24.24
N GLY A 104 18.13 4.01 -24.47
CA GLY A 104 19.14 5.01 -24.10
C GLY A 104 19.21 5.30 -22.60
N ILE A 105 19.36 6.58 -22.25
CA ILE A 105 19.40 7.04 -20.85
C ILE A 105 17.98 7.19 -20.33
N VAL A 106 17.62 6.39 -19.34
CA VAL A 106 16.29 6.37 -18.71
C VAL A 106 16.33 6.94 -17.30
N ASP A 107 15.15 7.22 -16.74
CA ASP A 107 14.97 7.56 -15.33
C ASP A 107 15.68 6.51 -14.43
N PRO A 108 16.49 6.91 -13.44
CA PRO A 108 17.20 5.99 -12.57
C PRO A 108 16.31 4.94 -11.91
N ARG A 109 15.03 5.26 -11.64
CA ARG A 109 14.03 4.34 -11.06
C ARG A 109 13.65 3.21 -12.01
N LYS A 110 13.84 3.38 -13.33
CA LYS A 110 13.54 2.41 -14.39
C LYS A 110 14.81 1.72 -14.92
N SER A 111 16.00 2.22 -14.56
CA SER A 111 17.29 1.76 -15.09
C SER A 111 17.51 0.26 -14.95
N ALA A 112 17.19 -0.32 -13.79
CA ALA A 112 17.34 -1.76 -13.54
C ALA A 112 16.49 -2.60 -14.50
N GLU A 113 15.29 -2.12 -14.86
CA GLU A 113 14.41 -2.79 -15.82
C GLU A 113 14.94 -2.66 -17.25
N ALA A 114 15.50 -1.50 -17.62
CA ALA A 114 16.05 -1.27 -18.94
C ALA A 114 17.32 -2.09 -19.24
N VAL A 115 18.15 -2.38 -18.22
CA VAL A 115 19.44 -3.09 -18.40
C VAL A 115 19.38 -4.58 -18.04
N SER A 116 18.25 -5.08 -17.54
CA SER A 116 18.12 -6.48 -17.12
C SER A 116 17.09 -7.24 -17.94
N THR A 117 17.44 -8.47 -18.34
CA THR A 117 16.55 -9.40 -19.05
C THR A 117 16.05 -10.52 -18.13
N THR A 118 16.24 -10.38 -16.81
CA THR A 118 16.12 -11.48 -15.85
C THR A 118 14.74 -11.59 -15.20
N TYR A 119 13.65 -11.19 -15.88
CA TYR A 119 12.30 -11.18 -15.29
C TYR A 119 11.91 -12.53 -14.65
N LEU A 120 11.98 -13.62 -15.42
CA LEU A 120 11.65 -14.97 -14.94
C LEU A 120 12.61 -15.44 -13.83
N HIS A 121 13.91 -15.23 -14.02
CA HIS A 121 14.93 -15.64 -13.04
C HIS A 121 14.77 -14.91 -11.70
N CYS A 122 14.38 -13.63 -11.72
CA CYS A 122 14.13 -12.83 -10.54
C CYS A 122 13.00 -13.42 -9.69
N ILE A 123 11.87 -13.78 -10.32
CA ILE A 123 10.73 -14.34 -9.58
C ILE A 123 11.02 -15.74 -9.04
N LEU A 124 11.75 -16.58 -9.79
CA LEU A 124 12.17 -17.90 -9.30
C LEU A 124 13.12 -17.78 -8.09
N LYS A 125 14.11 -16.88 -8.17
CA LYS A 125 15.03 -16.61 -7.06
C LYS A 125 14.31 -16.06 -5.84
N GLY A 126 13.33 -15.17 -6.05
CA GLY A 126 12.51 -14.60 -4.98
C GLY A 126 11.63 -15.65 -4.30
N LEU A 127 10.89 -16.43 -5.09
CA LEU A 127 9.98 -17.47 -4.57
C LEU A 127 10.72 -18.58 -3.83
N HIS A 128 11.93 -18.95 -4.24
CA HIS A 128 12.76 -19.92 -3.53
C HIS A 128 13.01 -19.54 -2.05
N ARG A 129 12.96 -18.24 -1.72
CA ARG A 129 13.12 -17.72 -0.35
C ARG A 129 11.84 -17.09 0.20
N SER A 130 10.71 -17.22 -0.50
CA SER A 130 9.46 -16.60 -0.08
C SER A 130 8.88 -17.32 1.15
N PRO A 131 8.34 -16.58 2.14
CA PRO A 131 7.69 -17.19 3.27
C PRO A 131 6.38 -17.84 2.83
N ARG A 132 6.08 -19.02 3.36
CA ARG A 132 4.78 -19.68 3.15
C ARG A 132 3.67 -18.88 3.81
N ILE A 133 2.53 -18.73 3.14
CA ILE A 133 1.33 -18.14 3.73
C ILE A 133 0.62 -19.23 4.55
N VAL A 134 0.37 -18.96 5.83
CA VAL A 134 -0.31 -19.90 6.73
C VAL A 134 -1.48 -19.18 7.39
N THR A 135 -2.69 -19.72 7.25
CA THR A 135 -3.93 -19.09 7.74
C THR A 135 -4.34 -19.55 9.14
N ASN A 136 -3.89 -20.72 9.60
CA ASN A 136 -4.28 -21.33 10.88
C ASN A 136 -3.06 -21.69 11.74
N ALA A 137 -1.99 -20.89 11.70
CA ALA A 137 -0.81 -21.12 12.53
C ALA A 137 -1.10 -20.74 14.00
N PRO A 138 -0.59 -21.50 14.99
CA PRO A 138 -0.63 -21.05 16.37
C PRO A 138 0.15 -19.73 16.50
N ILE A 139 -0.54 -18.69 16.98
CA ILE A 139 -0.06 -17.29 17.01
C ILE A 139 1.17 -17.11 17.93
N HIS A 140 1.47 -18.08 18.79
CA HIS A 140 2.54 -17.99 19.78
C HIS A 140 3.50 -19.16 19.69
N GLY A 141 4.80 -18.86 19.81
CA GLY A 141 5.83 -19.84 20.14
C GLY A 141 6.65 -20.38 18.96
N ASP A 142 6.29 -20.08 17.71
CA ASP A 142 7.13 -20.41 16.55
C ASP A 142 7.98 -19.20 16.13
N PRO A 143 9.31 -19.21 16.33
CA PRO A 143 10.19 -18.13 15.92
C PRO A 143 10.30 -17.95 14.38
N ASN A 144 9.78 -18.90 13.60
CA ASN A 144 9.76 -18.83 12.14
C ASN A 144 8.44 -18.26 11.60
N LEU A 145 7.45 -18.03 12.46
CA LEU A 145 6.18 -17.44 12.07
C LEU A 145 6.26 -15.92 12.15
N MET A 146 5.95 -15.24 11.05
CA MET A 146 5.74 -13.80 11.03
C MET A 146 4.24 -13.51 11.05
N THR A 147 3.84 -12.64 11.96
CA THR A 147 2.45 -12.21 12.17
C THR A 147 2.35 -10.69 12.12
N VAL A 148 1.14 -10.16 12.22
CA VAL A 148 0.90 -8.72 12.35
C VAL A 148 1.61 -8.10 13.57
N ALA A 149 1.84 -8.88 14.63
CA ALA A 149 2.55 -8.42 15.82
C ALA A 149 4.03 -8.10 15.55
N ASP A 150 4.59 -8.64 14.48
CA ASP A 150 5.98 -8.41 14.06
C ASP A 150 6.13 -7.15 13.17
N VAL A 151 5.03 -6.46 12.86
CA VAL A 151 5.01 -5.24 12.03
C VAL A 151 4.94 -4.00 12.93
N SER A 152 6.05 -3.28 13.06
CA SER A 152 6.10 -2.09 13.92
C SER A 152 5.48 -0.83 13.30
N CYS A 153 5.59 -0.66 11.97
CA CYS A 153 5.02 0.47 11.24
C CYS A 153 4.99 0.18 9.73
N LEU A 154 4.22 0.97 9.00
CA LEU A 154 4.15 0.98 7.54
C LEU A 154 4.70 2.32 7.02
N VAL A 155 5.64 2.30 6.07
CA VAL A 155 6.16 3.51 5.42
C VAL A 155 5.60 3.60 4.01
N ILE A 156 4.97 4.73 3.66
CA ILE A 156 4.33 4.95 2.35
C ILE A 156 4.66 6.33 1.78
N PRO A 157 4.56 6.51 0.46
CA PRO A 157 4.44 7.84 -0.14
C PRO A 157 3.21 8.57 0.41
N ASP A 158 3.30 9.87 0.64
CA ASP A 158 2.15 10.69 1.05
C ASP A 158 1.00 10.62 0.03
N GLY A 159 -0.24 10.57 0.52
CA GLY A 159 -1.45 10.38 -0.29
C GLY A 159 -1.65 8.97 -0.89
N CYS A 160 -0.73 8.02 -0.70
CA CYS A 160 -0.86 6.66 -1.21
C CYS A 160 -1.82 5.81 -0.34
N VAL A 161 -2.88 5.27 -0.95
CA VAL A 161 -3.84 4.39 -0.27
C VAL A 161 -3.97 3.09 -1.04
N GLY A 162 -3.70 1.97 -0.36
CA GLY A 162 -3.87 0.61 -0.87
C GLY A 162 -4.21 -0.37 0.24
N LEU A 163 -4.32 -1.66 -0.08
CA LEU A 163 -4.63 -2.70 0.90
C LEU A 163 -3.70 -2.69 2.12
N PRO A 164 -2.36 -2.50 1.99
CA PRO A 164 -1.48 -2.40 3.16
C PRO A 164 -1.82 -1.21 4.07
N THR A 165 -2.18 -0.06 3.49
CA THR A 165 -2.59 1.13 4.25
C THR A 165 -3.88 0.87 5.03
N LEU A 166 -4.88 0.25 4.39
CA LEU A 166 -6.15 -0.07 5.02
C LEU A 166 -5.99 -1.13 6.13
N ALA A 167 -5.18 -2.16 5.89
CA ALA A 167 -4.86 -3.17 6.89
C ALA A 167 -4.11 -2.55 8.09
N ALA A 168 -3.16 -1.65 7.84
CA ALA A 168 -2.45 -0.94 8.91
C ALA A 168 -3.40 -0.09 9.76
N LEU A 169 -4.33 0.62 9.11
CA LEU A 169 -5.37 1.40 9.78
C LEU A 169 -6.26 0.50 10.67
N GLU A 170 -6.78 -0.60 10.12
CA GLU A 170 -7.64 -1.55 10.83
C GLU A 170 -6.92 -2.19 12.04
N GLN A 171 -5.64 -2.53 11.88
CA GLN A 171 -4.82 -3.19 12.90
C GLN A 171 -4.17 -2.19 13.87
N GLY A 172 -4.38 -0.88 13.71
CA GLY A 172 -3.75 0.16 14.52
C GLY A 172 -2.22 0.21 14.39
N ILE A 173 -1.67 -0.26 13.26
CA ILE A 173 -0.25 -0.15 12.93
C ILE A 173 0.05 1.31 12.56
N PRO A 174 1.08 1.94 13.15
CA PRO A 174 1.47 3.29 12.77
C PRO A 174 1.88 3.39 11.29
N VAL A 175 1.44 4.45 10.62
CA VAL A 175 1.77 4.77 9.23
C VAL A 175 2.65 6.01 9.19
N ILE A 176 3.77 5.92 8.48
CA ILE A 176 4.70 7.02 8.22
C ILE A 176 4.57 7.40 6.74
N ALA A 177 3.95 8.54 6.47
CA ALA A 177 3.74 9.10 5.15
C ALA A 177 4.86 10.07 4.78
N VAL A 178 5.51 9.85 3.63
CA VAL A 178 6.71 10.57 3.20
C VAL A 178 6.39 11.50 2.03
N ARG A 179 6.51 12.82 2.22
CA ARG A 179 6.12 13.83 1.22
C ARG A 179 7.05 13.91 0.01
N GLU A 180 8.34 13.65 0.16
CA GLU A 180 9.28 13.73 -0.97
C GLU A 180 9.00 12.67 -2.04
N ASN A 181 8.43 11.51 -1.67
CA ASN A 181 8.09 10.46 -2.62
C ASN A 181 6.76 10.78 -3.31
N LYS A 182 6.84 11.41 -4.47
CA LYS A 182 5.67 11.80 -5.27
C LYS A 182 5.04 10.60 -5.96
N ASN A 183 3.71 10.60 -6.03
CA ASN A 183 2.92 9.59 -6.70
C ASN A 183 1.66 10.21 -7.35
N CYS A 184 0.88 9.40 -8.08
CA CYS A 184 -0.30 9.85 -8.81
C CYS A 184 -1.60 9.88 -7.98
N MET A 185 -1.56 9.43 -6.72
CA MET A 185 -2.74 9.46 -5.86
C MET A 185 -2.95 10.86 -5.27
N GLN A 186 -4.22 11.22 -5.10
CA GLN A 186 -4.66 12.54 -4.62
C GLN A 186 -5.55 12.37 -3.39
N ASN A 187 -5.10 11.57 -2.43
CA ASN A 187 -5.81 11.38 -1.18
C ASN A 187 -5.18 12.27 -0.10
N THR A 188 -6.01 12.80 0.78
CA THR A 188 -5.56 13.40 2.05
C THR A 188 -5.58 12.31 3.12
N LEU A 189 -4.41 11.91 3.64
CA LEU A 189 -4.34 10.79 4.59
C LEU A 189 -4.97 11.15 5.95
N GLU A 190 -4.98 12.42 6.31
CA GLU A 190 -5.59 12.95 7.52
C GLU A 190 -7.11 12.82 7.54
N ASP A 191 -7.76 12.64 6.37
CA ASP A 191 -9.19 12.38 6.27
C ASP A 191 -9.55 10.92 6.64
N LEU A 192 -8.56 10.03 6.73
CA LEU A 192 -8.76 8.65 7.17
C LEU A 192 -8.82 8.56 8.70
N PRO A 193 -9.60 7.63 9.27
CA PRO A 193 -9.88 7.56 10.71
C PRO A 193 -8.72 6.94 11.52
N PHE A 194 -7.51 7.46 11.39
CA PHE A 194 -6.36 7.03 12.18
C PHE A 194 -6.59 7.34 13.67
N ALA A 195 -6.26 6.38 14.53
CA ALA A 195 -6.21 6.66 15.96
C ALA A 195 -5.13 7.71 16.27
N PRO A 196 -5.28 8.50 17.36
CA PRO A 196 -4.30 9.50 17.75
C PRO A 196 -2.88 8.92 17.84
N GLY A 197 -1.91 9.60 17.20
CA GLY A 197 -0.52 9.15 17.17
C GLY A 197 -0.22 7.94 16.28
N LYS A 198 -1.13 7.58 15.35
CA LYS A 198 -0.90 6.49 14.37
C LYS A 198 -0.58 6.96 12.96
N LEU A 199 -0.71 8.25 12.64
CA LEU A 199 -0.25 8.81 11.37
C LEU A 199 0.89 9.81 11.64
N PHE A 200 2.02 9.60 10.97
CA PHE A 200 3.16 10.49 10.99
C PHE A 200 3.45 10.96 9.58
N VAL A 201 3.33 12.26 9.33
CA VAL A 201 3.69 12.85 8.03
C VAL A 201 5.05 13.52 8.15
N VAL A 202 5.99 13.09 7.32
CA VAL A 202 7.39 13.54 7.32
C VAL A 202 7.79 14.03 5.93
N ASP A 203 8.82 14.88 5.87
CA ASP A 203 9.21 15.48 4.59
C ASP A 203 10.03 14.53 3.73
N ASN A 204 10.85 13.67 4.35
CA ASN A 204 11.81 12.81 3.66
C ASN A 204 12.07 11.47 4.38
N TYR A 205 12.77 10.55 3.71
CA TYR A 205 13.09 9.23 4.25
C TYR A 205 14.09 9.27 5.42
N LEU A 206 14.91 10.32 5.55
CA LEU A 206 15.78 10.49 6.72
C LEU A 206 14.95 10.76 7.97
N GLU A 207 13.92 11.61 7.86
CA GLU A 207 12.96 11.82 8.92
C GLU A 207 12.14 10.56 9.23
N ALA A 208 11.73 9.81 8.20
CA ALA A 208 11.04 8.54 8.39
C ALA A 208 11.88 7.58 9.25
N ALA A 209 13.19 7.47 8.97
CA ALA A 209 14.11 6.68 9.78
C ALA A 209 14.22 7.19 11.24
N GLY A 210 14.19 8.51 11.43
CA GLY A 210 14.10 9.13 12.75
C GLY A 210 12.82 8.74 13.51
N VAL A 211 11.67 8.74 12.82
CA VAL A 211 10.39 8.30 13.40
C VAL A 211 10.44 6.82 13.77
N MET A 212 10.92 5.96 12.87
CA MET A 212 11.10 4.54 13.15
C MET A 212 11.98 4.30 14.38
N THR A 213 13.05 5.08 14.52
CA THR A 213 13.97 4.99 15.66
C THR A 213 13.28 5.40 16.96
N ALA A 214 12.49 6.48 16.95
CA ALA A 214 11.73 6.93 18.11
C ALA A 214 10.68 5.89 18.54
N LEU A 215 9.94 5.33 17.57
CA LEU A 215 8.96 4.24 17.81
C LEU A 215 9.64 3.03 18.43
N ARG A 216 10.78 2.59 17.87
CA ARG A 216 11.56 1.47 18.40
C ARG A 216 12.07 1.70 19.82
N ALA A 217 12.43 2.93 20.15
CA ALA A 217 12.94 3.32 21.46
C ALA A 217 11.83 3.61 22.49
N GLY A 218 10.55 3.64 22.09
CA GLY A 218 9.45 4.08 22.96
C GLY A 218 9.53 5.57 23.30
N VAL A 219 10.15 6.39 22.45
CA VAL A 219 10.33 7.83 22.65
C VAL A 219 9.24 8.59 21.91
N ALA A 220 8.54 9.46 22.64
CA ALA A 220 7.54 10.35 22.06
C ALA A 220 8.19 11.38 21.11
N LEU A 221 7.68 11.50 19.88
CA LEU A 221 8.29 12.33 18.82
C LEU A 221 8.41 13.80 19.19
N GLU A 222 7.44 14.34 19.92
CA GLU A 222 7.45 15.72 20.39
C GLU A 222 8.67 16.04 21.29
N THR A 223 9.26 15.03 21.94
CA THR A 223 10.43 15.22 22.82
C THR A 223 11.75 15.39 22.07
N VAL A 224 11.81 14.89 20.83
CA VAL A 224 12.99 14.99 19.95
C VAL A 224 12.87 16.15 18.96
N ARG A 225 11.74 16.87 18.94
CA ARG A 225 11.55 18.08 18.14
C ARG A 225 11.92 19.34 18.93
N ARG A 226 12.23 20.42 18.20
CA ARG A 226 12.53 21.73 18.79
C ARG A 226 11.69 22.83 18.12
N PRO A 227 11.24 23.84 18.90
CA PRO A 227 11.39 23.97 20.36
C PRO A 227 10.54 22.94 21.13
N LEU A 228 10.94 22.62 22.38
CA LEU A 228 10.12 21.77 23.24
C LEU A 228 8.86 22.53 23.68
N ALA A 229 7.72 21.84 23.70
CA ALA A 229 6.50 22.39 24.28
C ALA A 229 6.67 22.60 25.80
N VAL A 230 6.03 23.64 26.33
CA VAL A 230 5.99 23.87 27.79
C VAL A 230 5.21 22.75 28.49
N THR A 231 5.72 22.31 29.63
CA THR A 231 5.04 21.29 30.45
C THR A 231 3.69 21.80 30.92
N ARG A 232 2.60 21.14 30.50
CA ARG A 232 1.25 21.46 30.97
C ARG A 232 1.04 20.85 32.36
N VAL A 233 1.05 21.69 33.39
CA VAL A 233 0.68 21.29 34.75
C VAL A 233 -0.85 21.33 34.87
N VAL A 234 -1.47 20.18 35.09
CA VAL A 234 -2.92 20.07 35.36
C VAL A 234 -3.06 19.86 36.86
N THR A 235 -3.58 20.86 37.58
CA THR A 235 -3.96 20.73 38.99
C THR A 235 -5.40 20.24 39.11
N GLU A 236 -5.77 19.55 40.17
CA GLU A 236 -7.13 19.00 40.35
C GLU A 236 -8.24 20.07 40.17
N GLU A 237 -7.97 21.33 40.53
CA GLU A 237 -8.89 22.46 40.31
C GLU A 237 -9.15 22.79 38.83
N SER A 238 -8.19 22.52 37.94
CA SER A 238 -8.29 22.82 36.51
C SER A 238 -9.21 21.85 35.77
N THR A 239 -9.27 20.59 36.21
CA THR A 239 -10.18 19.56 35.70
C THR A 239 -11.65 19.88 36.03
N ILE A 240 -11.90 20.44 37.22
CA ILE A 240 -13.24 20.88 37.63
C ILE A 240 -13.70 22.07 36.77
N LYS A 241 -12.80 22.99 36.41
CA LYS A 241 -13.11 24.15 35.56
C LYS A 241 -13.35 23.77 34.09
N SER A 242 -12.63 22.81 33.52
CA SER A 242 -12.85 22.35 32.14
C SER A 242 -14.16 21.58 31.99
N VAL A 243 -14.47 20.67 32.94
CA VAL A 243 -15.74 19.92 32.96
C VAL A 243 -16.93 20.86 33.16
N THR A 244 -16.79 21.90 33.99
CA THR A 244 -17.86 22.90 34.16
C THR A 244 -18.00 23.85 32.97
N HIS A 245 -16.95 24.10 32.18
CA HIS A 245 -17.03 24.89 30.94
C HIS A 245 -17.67 24.11 29.78
N GLU A 246 -17.32 22.83 29.59
CA GLU A 246 -17.96 21.94 28.60
C GLU A 246 -19.43 21.64 28.97
N ALA A 247 -19.73 21.47 30.26
CA ALA A 247 -21.11 21.36 30.74
C ALA A 247 -21.91 22.65 30.52
N LYS A 248 -21.33 23.84 30.71
CA LYS A 248 -22.02 25.11 30.43
C LYS A 248 -22.21 25.36 28.94
N SER A 249 -21.24 25.04 28.09
CA SER A 249 -21.36 25.16 26.62
C SER A 249 -22.47 24.25 26.07
N SER A 250 -22.52 22.99 26.52
CA SER A 250 -23.54 22.03 26.09
C SER A 250 -24.96 22.33 26.62
N ILE A 251 -25.09 23.04 27.74
CA ILE A 251 -26.38 23.51 28.27
C ILE A 251 -26.88 24.74 27.50
N ILE A 252 -25.99 25.65 27.11
CA ILE A 252 -26.34 26.85 26.33
C ILE A 252 -26.80 26.45 24.93
N ASP A 253 -26.11 25.52 24.27
CA ASP A 253 -26.52 25.04 22.93
C ASP A 253 -27.88 24.32 22.93
N LYS A 254 -28.20 23.56 23.99
CA LYS A 254 -29.51 22.90 24.14
C LYS A 254 -30.64 23.88 24.43
N GLN A 255 -30.37 25.01 25.12
CA GLN A 255 -31.38 26.05 25.35
C GLN A 255 -31.69 26.86 24.09
N VAL A 256 -30.66 27.20 23.29
CA VAL A 256 -30.84 27.96 22.03
C VAL A 256 -31.64 27.14 21.00
N VAL A 257 -31.39 25.83 20.89
CA VAL A 257 -32.15 24.94 19.98
C VAL A 257 -33.62 24.78 20.40
N ASN A 258 -33.93 24.81 21.71
CA ASN A 258 -35.30 24.72 22.20
C ASN A 258 -36.09 26.04 22.10
N THR A 259 -35.43 27.20 22.13
CA THR A 259 -36.10 28.49 21.90
C THR A 259 -36.44 28.72 20.42
N LEU A 260 -35.62 28.21 19.49
CA LEU A 260 -35.88 28.29 18.04
C LEU A 260 -37.01 27.37 17.56
N LYS A 261 -37.23 26.21 18.20
CA LYS A 261 -38.32 25.27 17.86
C LYS A 261 -39.71 25.73 18.31
N ARG A 262 -39.83 26.68 19.25
CA ARG A 262 -41.13 27.22 19.70
C ARG A 262 -41.64 28.43 18.89
N ARG A 263 -40.87 28.95 17.93
CA ARG A 263 -41.26 30.10 17.09
C ARG A 263 -41.74 29.75 15.67
N HIS A 264 -41.81 28.46 15.31
CA HIS A 264 -42.28 28.00 13.99
C HIS A 264 -43.49 27.05 14.05
N ALA A 265 -44.32 27.19 15.09
CA ALA A 265 -45.59 26.47 15.19
C ALA A 265 -46.73 27.45 15.51
N VAL A 266 -46.96 28.39 14.59
CA VAL A 266 -48.26 28.96 14.18
C VAL A 266 -48.13 29.28 12.69
#